data_AF-A0A0S9KWB7-F1
#
_entry.id   AF-A0A0S9KWB7-F1
#
_cell.length_a   1.000
_cell.length_b   1.000
_cell.length_c   1.000
_cell.angle_alpha   90.00
_cell.angle_beta   90.00
_cell.angle_gamma   90.00
#
_symmetry.space_group_name_H-M   'P 1'
#
loop_
_entity.id
_entity.type
_entity.pdbx_description
1 polymer ?
#
loop_
_entity_poly.entity_id
_entity_poly.type
_entity_poly.pdbx_seq_one_letter_code
_entity_poly.pdbx_strand_id
1 'polypeptide(L)'
;MVFYRSGKTLAGLSYTRVDNANDLAHDAGTTFGVRHDFGAFRVAGIAQSGAWHGTRTSAAASPTSIFSRSYRSYLVGGSVPVATTTTVNVSWKRYDDRTAGNFDASQLSINVVHALSRQTDLYAGHSRLKNLRASSYSVSDASTAYTGVAPGASTSLLAAGIQHTFWCRMARPPRG
;
A
#
# COMPACT_ATOMS: atom_id res chain seq x y z
N MET A 1 6.13 -3.12 17.71
CA MET A 1 4.76 -3.03 17.17
C MET A 1 3.81 -3.64 18.18
N VAL A 2 2.64 -3.04 18.37
CA VAL A 2 1.60 -3.53 19.29
C VAL A 2 0.32 -3.72 18.50
N PHE A 3 -0.39 -4.81 18.75
CA PHE A 3 -1.70 -5.09 18.17
C PHE A 3 -2.74 -5.29 19.26
N TYR A 4 -3.94 -4.83 18.97
CA TYR A 4 -5.14 -5.08 19.76
C TYR A 4 -6.18 -5.75 18.88
N ARG A 5 -6.71 -6.89 19.33
CA ARG A 5 -7.79 -7.60 18.64
C ARG A 5 -8.95 -7.79 19.61
N SER A 6 -10.14 -7.38 19.19
CA SER A 6 -11.37 -7.62 19.91
C SER A 6 -12.49 -7.97 18.94
N GLY A 7 -12.93 -9.23 18.99
CA GLY A 7 -13.94 -9.78 18.08
C GLY A 7 -13.57 -9.59 16.61
N LYS A 8 -14.39 -8.78 15.93
CA LYS A 8 -14.25 -8.44 14.50
C LYS A 8 -13.34 -7.24 14.21
N THR A 9 -12.78 -6.62 15.25
CA THR A 9 -11.86 -5.48 15.15
C THR A 9 -10.41 -5.92 15.35
N LEU A 10 -9.52 -5.40 14.51
CA LEU A 10 -8.07 -5.46 14.70
C LEU A 10 -7.51 -4.05 14.56
N ALA A 11 -6.80 -3.58 15.58
CA ALA A 11 -6.04 -2.34 15.54
C ALA A 11 -4.56 -2.62 15.81
N GLY A 12 -3.68 -1.78 15.28
CA GLY A 12 -2.24 -1.91 15.47
C GLY A 12 -1.54 -0.56 15.42
N LEU A 13 -0.49 -0.44 16.22
CA LEU A 13 0.41 0.70 16.22
C LEU A 13 1.85 0.19 16.12
N SER A 14 2.60 0.72 15.17
CA SER A 14 4.02 0.47 15.03
C SER A 14 4.81 1.77 14.99
N TYR A 15 5.98 1.73 15.61
CA TYR A 15 7.02 2.73 15.47
C TYR A 15 8.25 2.02 14.93
N THR A 16 8.88 2.61 13.94
CA THR A 16 10.13 2.12 13.36
C THR A 16 11.11 3.27 13.28
N ARG A 17 12.35 3.00 13.64
CA ARG A 17 13.48 3.88 13.45
C ARG A 17 14.60 3.10 12.78
N VAL A 18 15.24 3.70 11.79
CA VAL A 18 16.38 3.15 11.09
C VAL A 18 17.47 4.20 11.06
N ASP A 19 18.58 3.95 11.76
CA ASP A 19 19.76 4.81 11.70
C ASP A 19 20.57 4.47 10.43
N ASN A 20 21.25 5.46 9.87
CA ASN A 20 22.07 5.27 8.68
C ASN A 20 23.41 4.59 9.02
N ALA A 21 24.10 4.06 8.00
CA ALA A 21 25.31 3.25 8.19
C ALA A 21 26.49 4.01 8.85
N ASN A 22 26.45 5.33 8.86
CA ASN A 22 27.46 6.19 9.50
C ASN A 22 26.96 6.85 10.80
N ASP A 23 25.77 6.49 11.29
CA ASP A 23 25.14 7.00 12.52
C ASP A 23 25.04 8.55 12.61
N LEU A 24 25.04 9.21 11.46
CA LEU A 24 24.91 10.68 11.36
C LEU A 24 23.46 11.11 11.18
N ALA A 25 22.55 10.17 10.92
CA ALA A 25 21.15 10.46 10.67
C ALA A 25 20.23 9.25 10.80
N HIS A 26 18.92 9.50 10.85
CA HIS A 26 17.93 8.45 11.07
C HIS A 26 16.60 8.74 10.38
N ASP A 27 15.93 7.67 9.98
CA ASP A 27 14.58 7.69 9.43
C ASP A 27 13.62 7.14 10.49
N ALA A 28 12.54 7.85 10.77
CA ALA A 28 11.55 7.41 11.75
C ALA A 28 10.13 7.49 11.18
N GLY A 29 9.31 6.51 11.53
CA GLY A 29 7.93 6.42 11.10
C GLY A 29 7.02 5.79 12.15
N THR A 30 5.83 6.34 12.29
CA THR A 30 4.73 5.79 13.10
C THR A 30 3.60 5.38 12.17
N THR A 31 3.11 4.15 12.31
CA THR A 31 1.99 3.62 11.54
C THR A 31 0.90 3.14 12.49
N PHE A 32 -0.32 3.67 12.31
CA PHE A 32 -1.52 3.17 12.95
C PHE A 32 -2.41 2.53 11.90
N GLY A 33 -2.93 1.34 12.19
CA GLY A 33 -3.85 0.62 11.31
C GLY A 33 -5.04 0.11 12.09
N VAL A 34 -6.23 0.14 11.47
CA VAL A 34 -7.43 -0.45 12.01
C VAL A 34 -8.20 -1.17 10.91
N ARG A 35 -8.77 -2.32 11.27
CA ARG A 35 -9.72 -3.11 10.47
C ARG A 35 -10.95 -3.33 11.34
N HIS A 36 -12.12 -3.21 10.73
CA HIS A 36 -13.34 -3.78 11.27
C HIS A 36 -14.07 -4.62 10.22
N ASP A 37 -14.65 -5.74 10.66
CA ASP A 37 -15.46 -6.62 9.84
C ASP A 37 -16.93 -6.56 10.29
N PHE A 38 -17.82 -6.10 9.42
CA PHE A 38 -19.25 -5.96 9.72
C PHE A 38 -20.04 -7.21 9.32
N GLY A 39 -19.39 -8.24 8.78
CA GLY A 39 -20.03 -9.44 8.22
C GLY A 39 -20.47 -9.25 6.77
N ALA A 40 -21.29 -8.24 6.48
CA ALA A 40 -21.71 -7.92 5.11
C ALA A 40 -20.65 -7.18 4.29
N PHE A 41 -19.74 -6.48 4.96
CA PHE A 41 -18.59 -5.80 4.35
C PHE A 41 -17.50 -5.59 5.39
N ARG A 42 -16.31 -5.27 4.93
CA ARG A 42 -15.15 -4.98 5.77
C ARG A 42 -14.63 -3.59 5.44
N VAL A 43 -14.17 -2.86 6.45
CA VAL A 43 -13.43 -1.61 6.28
C VAL A 43 -12.06 -1.73 6.93
N ALA A 44 -11.05 -1.11 6.33
CA ALA A 44 -9.74 -0.95 6.91
C ALA A 44 -9.19 0.45 6.61
N GLY A 45 -8.45 0.99 7.56
CA GLY A 45 -7.76 2.26 7.46
C GLY A 45 -6.34 2.15 7.99
N ILE A 46 -5.41 2.84 7.36
CA ILE A 46 -4.02 2.97 7.81
C ILE A 46 -3.67 4.46 7.73
N ALA A 47 -3.09 4.98 8.80
CA ALA A 47 -2.46 6.29 8.85
C ALA A 47 -0.98 6.10 9.19
N GLN A 48 -0.11 6.67 8.39
CA GLN A 48 1.32 6.64 8.60
C GLN A 48 1.87 8.06 8.57
N SER A 49 2.79 8.35 9.47
CA SER A 49 3.56 9.59 9.43
C SER A 49 5.03 9.26 9.65
N GLY A 50 5.91 10.00 8.99
CA GLY A 50 7.33 9.80 9.16
C GLY A 50 8.11 11.01 8.67
N ALA A 51 9.35 11.08 9.15
CA ALA A 51 10.30 12.07 8.72
C ALA A 51 11.64 11.39 8.41
N TRP A 52 12.26 11.85 7.34
CA TRP A 52 13.56 11.39 6.88
C TRP A 52 14.57 12.45 7.32
N HIS A 53 15.44 12.11 8.26
CA HIS A 53 16.50 13.00 8.72
C HIS A 53 17.84 12.48 8.20
N GLY A 54 18.65 13.31 7.53
CA GLY A 54 20.00 12.94 7.06
C GLY A 54 20.40 13.38 5.66
N THR A 55 21.44 12.77 5.07
CA THR A 55 21.93 13.00 3.69
C THR A 55 20.89 12.74 2.59
N ARG A 56 19.76 12.10 2.93
CA ARG A 56 18.57 12.01 2.05
C ARG A 56 17.80 13.33 1.94
N THR A 57 18.00 14.29 2.84
CA THR A 57 17.35 15.61 2.79
C THR A 57 17.81 16.48 1.62
N SER A 58 19.02 16.27 1.10
CA SER A 58 19.52 16.91 -0.12
C SER A 58 18.99 16.24 -1.39
N ALA A 59 18.78 14.93 -1.39
CA ALA A 59 18.09 14.22 -2.49
C ALA A 59 16.59 14.57 -2.56
N ALA A 60 15.93 14.77 -1.41
CA ALA A 60 14.52 15.15 -1.25
C ALA A 60 14.14 16.57 -1.72
N ALA A 61 15.11 17.37 -2.19
CA ALA A 61 14.86 18.72 -2.69
C ALA A 61 14.52 18.76 -4.20
N SER A 62 14.66 17.64 -4.92
CA SER A 62 14.36 17.57 -6.35
C SER A 62 12.88 17.24 -6.61
N PRO A 63 12.23 17.86 -7.62
CA PRO A 63 10.90 17.44 -8.11
C PRO A 63 10.84 15.99 -8.64
N THR A 64 12.00 15.38 -8.90
CA THR A 64 12.14 13.97 -9.27
C THR A 64 12.39 13.06 -8.07
N SER A 65 12.52 13.63 -6.87
CA SER A 65 12.66 12.85 -5.65
C SER A 65 11.33 12.22 -5.27
N ILE A 66 11.34 10.89 -5.22
CA ILE A 66 10.25 10.09 -4.64
C ILE A 66 10.26 10.09 -3.10
N PHE A 67 11.17 10.83 -2.48
CA PHE A 67 11.35 10.91 -1.03
C PHE A 67 11.02 12.32 -0.55
N SER A 68 9.94 12.45 0.23
CA SER A 68 9.62 13.65 1.01
C SER A 68 10.36 13.62 2.35
N ARG A 69 10.86 14.76 2.87
CA ARG A 69 11.53 14.82 4.19
C ARG A 69 10.57 14.63 5.36
N SER A 70 9.28 14.90 5.18
CA SER A 70 8.25 14.76 6.20
C SER A 70 6.93 14.48 5.51
N TYR A 71 6.31 13.34 5.81
CA TYR A 71 5.12 12.91 5.10
C TYR A 71 4.05 12.42 6.07
N ARG A 72 2.80 12.51 5.59
CA ARG A 72 1.67 11.82 6.15
C ARG A 72 0.98 11.07 5.03
N SER A 73 0.70 9.79 5.24
CA SER A 73 -0.07 9.02 4.29
C SER A 73 -1.26 8.38 4.98
N TYR A 74 -2.37 8.35 4.26
CA TYR A 74 -3.61 7.76 4.70
C TYR A 74 -4.06 6.80 3.63
N LEU A 75 -4.51 5.62 4.04
CA LEU A 75 -5.17 4.67 3.18
C LEU A 75 -6.46 4.27 3.86
N VAL A 76 -7.57 4.36 3.15
CA VAL A 76 -8.85 3.79 3.58
C VAL A 76 -9.35 2.88 2.48
N GLY A 77 -9.86 1.73 2.85
CA GLY A 77 -10.43 0.81 1.88
C GLY A 77 -11.51 -0.05 2.51
N GLY A 78 -12.33 -0.61 1.64
CA GLY A 78 -13.37 -1.55 2.00
C GLY A 78 -13.44 -2.70 1.02
N SER A 79 -14.00 -3.80 1.51
CA SER A 79 -14.25 -5.02 0.75
C SER A 79 -15.69 -5.42 0.95
N VAL A 80 -16.41 -5.68 -0.14
CA VAL A 80 -17.81 -6.12 -0.13
C VAL A 80 -17.93 -7.40 -0.96
N PRO A 81 -18.35 -8.53 -0.36
CA PRO A 81 -18.77 -9.70 -1.12
C PRO A 81 -20.09 -9.39 -1.84
N VAL A 82 -20.07 -9.32 -3.17
CA VAL A 82 -21.27 -9.06 -3.99
C VAL A 82 -21.96 -10.35 -4.43
N ALA A 83 -21.23 -11.46 -4.40
CA ALA A 83 -21.73 -12.80 -4.62
C ALA A 83 -20.93 -13.78 -3.76
N THR A 84 -21.38 -15.03 -3.65
CA THR A 84 -20.69 -16.09 -2.90
C THR A 84 -19.23 -16.29 -3.34
N THR A 85 -18.93 -16.02 -4.62
CA THR A 85 -17.59 -16.17 -5.21
C THR A 85 -16.95 -14.84 -5.59
N THR A 86 -17.67 -13.71 -5.54
CA THR A 86 -17.15 -12.42 -6.03
C THR A 86 -17.03 -11.39 -4.91
N THR A 87 -15.83 -10.83 -4.76
CA THR A 87 -15.55 -9.74 -3.81
C THR A 87 -15.05 -8.51 -4.56
N VAL A 88 -15.66 -7.37 -4.27
CA VAL A 88 -15.23 -6.06 -4.77
C VAL A 88 -14.48 -5.33 -3.66
N ASN A 89 -13.33 -4.77 -4.00
CA ASN A 89 -12.48 -4.01 -3.12
C ASN A 89 -12.30 -2.61 -3.69
N VAL A 90 -12.40 -1.61 -2.83
CA VAL A 90 -12.13 -0.22 -3.18
C VAL A 90 -11.20 0.35 -2.12
N SER A 91 -10.17 1.06 -2.55
CA SER A 91 -9.27 1.76 -1.65
C SER A 91 -8.87 3.12 -2.19
N TRP A 92 -8.80 4.09 -1.31
CA TRP A 92 -8.27 5.41 -1.58
C TRP A 92 -7.06 5.65 -0.70
N LYS A 93 -5.97 6.11 -1.31
CA LYS A 93 -4.73 6.48 -0.65
C LYS A 93 -4.44 7.95 -0.91
N ARG A 94 -4.08 8.68 0.13
CA ARG A 94 -3.56 10.04 0.05
C ARG A 94 -2.16 10.07 0.61
N TYR A 95 -1.26 10.71 -0.12
CA TYR A 95 0.07 11.03 0.32
C TYR A 95 0.21 12.55 0.39
N ASP A 96 0.36 13.05 1.61
CA ASP A 96 0.56 14.46 1.90
C ASP A 96 2.04 14.68 2.22
N ASP A 97 2.70 15.44 1.36
CA ASP A 97 4.09 15.85 1.56
C ASP A 97 4.10 17.15 2.37
N ARG A 98 4.72 17.12 3.55
CA ARG A 98 4.80 18.26 4.47
C ARG A 98 6.09 19.08 4.27
N THR A 99 6.85 18.84 3.21
CA THR A 99 7.96 19.70 2.82
C THR A 99 7.50 20.94 2.07
N ALA A 100 8.42 21.89 1.85
CA ALA A 100 8.15 23.09 1.05
C ALA A 100 7.71 22.77 -0.39
N GLY A 101 8.04 21.59 -0.93
CA GLY A 101 7.66 21.17 -2.28
C GLY A 101 6.18 20.75 -2.39
N ASN A 102 5.57 20.32 -1.27
CA ASN A 102 4.17 19.87 -1.18
C ASN A 102 3.80 18.91 -2.33
N PHE A 103 4.64 17.90 -2.55
CA PHE A 103 4.50 16.84 -3.57
C PHE A 103 3.40 15.85 -3.20
N ASP A 104 2.19 16.37 -3.23
CA ASP A 104 0.98 15.68 -2.85
C ASP A 104 0.54 14.70 -3.94
N ALA A 105 0.07 13.51 -3.55
CA ALA A 105 -0.58 12.58 -4.48
C ALA A 105 -1.80 11.89 -3.87
N SER A 106 -2.72 11.48 -4.73
CA SER A 106 -3.86 10.65 -4.35
C SER A 106 -4.02 9.50 -5.33
N GLN A 107 -4.28 8.30 -4.82
CA GLN A 107 -4.53 7.11 -5.63
C GLN A 107 -5.87 6.50 -5.26
N LEU A 108 -6.68 6.22 -6.27
CA LEU A 108 -7.91 5.44 -6.15
C LEU A 108 -7.69 4.10 -6.84
N SER A 109 -8.03 3.02 -6.16
CA SER A 109 -7.91 1.66 -6.67
C SER A 109 -9.22 0.92 -6.46
N ILE A 110 -9.65 0.21 -7.51
CA ILE A 110 -10.81 -0.68 -7.51
C ILE A 110 -10.33 -2.03 -8.00
N ASN A 111 -10.68 -3.10 -7.30
CA ASN A 111 -10.28 -4.46 -7.63
C ASN A 111 -11.44 -5.43 -7.41
N VAL A 112 -11.69 -6.29 -8.38
CA VAL A 112 -12.69 -7.35 -8.32
C VAL A 112 -11.96 -8.69 -8.33
N VAL A 113 -12.31 -9.56 -7.40
CA VAL A 113 -11.79 -10.92 -7.30
C VAL A 113 -12.96 -11.88 -7.42
N HIS A 114 -12.84 -12.86 -8.31
CA HIS A 114 -13.82 -13.91 -8.54
C HIS A 114 -13.19 -15.29 -8.34
N ALA A 115 -13.64 -16.01 -7.32
CA ALA A 115 -13.19 -17.36 -7.01
C ALA A 115 -13.82 -18.36 -8.00
N LEU A 116 -13.00 -18.97 -8.85
CA LEU A 116 -13.42 -20.08 -9.72
C LEU A 116 -13.42 -21.41 -8.96
N SER A 117 -12.48 -21.58 -8.04
CA SER A 117 -12.33 -22.78 -7.22
C SER A 117 -11.74 -22.44 -5.85
N ARG A 118 -11.57 -23.43 -4.96
CA ARG A 118 -10.85 -23.22 -3.68
C ARG A 118 -9.36 -22.89 -3.86
N GLN A 119 -8.82 -23.07 -5.06
CA GLN A 119 -7.40 -22.90 -5.38
C GLN A 119 -7.17 -21.87 -6.50
N THR A 120 -8.23 -21.41 -7.18
CA THR A 120 -8.13 -20.58 -8.39
C THR A 120 -9.02 -19.36 -8.28
N ASP A 121 -8.41 -18.19 -8.40
CA ASP A 121 -9.09 -16.90 -8.40
C ASP A 121 -8.75 -16.13 -9.67
N LEU A 122 -9.78 -15.52 -10.29
CA LEU A 122 -9.60 -14.49 -11.30
C LEU A 122 -9.61 -13.13 -10.62
N TYR A 123 -8.75 -12.22 -11.06
CA TYR A 123 -8.77 -10.85 -10.58
C TYR A 123 -8.69 -9.86 -11.72
N ALA A 124 -9.33 -8.71 -11.54
CA ALA A 124 -9.20 -7.56 -12.41
C ALA A 124 -9.30 -6.29 -11.57
N GLY A 125 -8.42 -5.33 -11.83
CA GLY A 125 -8.36 -4.08 -11.08
C GLY A 125 -7.90 -2.92 -11.92
N HIS A 126 -8.34 -1.74 -11.50
CA HIS A 126 -7.93 -0.47 -12.07
C HIS A 126 -7.49 0.45 -10.95
N SER A 127 -6.33 1.08 -11.13
CA SER A 127 -5.79 2.06 -10.21
C SER A 127 -5.48 3.34 -10.95
N ARG A 128 -5.83 4.49 -10.37
CA ARG A 128 -5.50 5.80 -10.90
C ARG A 128 -4.82 6.63 -9.84
N LEU A 129 -3.63 7.11 -10.13
CA LEU A 129 -2.86 8.03 -9.31
C LEU A 129 -2.89 9.41 -9.95
N LYS A 130 -3.28 10.39 -9.15
CA LYS A 130 -3.24 11.80 -9.50
C LYS A 130 -2.15 12.46 -8.66
N ASN A 131 -1.11 12.94 -9.33
CA ASN A 131 -0.16 13.86 -8.73
C ASN A 131 -0.78 15.25 -8.63
N LEU A 132 -0.48 15.93 -7.54
CA LEU A 132 -0.82 17.32 -7.31
C LEU A 132 0.50 18.12 -7.33
N ARG A 133 0.46 19.33 -7.88
CA ARG A 133 1.63 20.22 -8.02
C ARG A 133 2.77 19.51 -8.78
N ALA A 134 4.02 19.73 -8.38
CA ALA A 134 5.21 19.20 -9.05
C ALA A 134 5.54 17.75 -8.65
N SER A 135 4.59 16.99 -8.09
CA SER A 135 4.78 15.58 -7.73
C SER A 135 4.90 14.69 -8.96
N SER A 136 5.77 13.69 -8.93
CA SER A 136 6.13 12.84 -10.08
C SER A 136 5.88 11.34 -9.85
N TYR A 137 4.96 10.97 -8.95
CA TYR A 137 4.69 9.55 -8.64
C TYR A 137 4.04 8.80 -9.81
N SER A 138 4.38 7.53 -10.00
CA SER A 138 3.70 6.64 -10.95
C SER A 138 3.02 5.47 -10.25
N VAL A 139 2.06 4.85 -10.93
CA VAL A 139 1.61 3.50 -10.57
C VAL A 139 2.48 2.52 -11.36
N SER A 140 3.04 1.54 -10.68
CA SER A 140 3.90 0.50 -11.28
C SER A 140 3.29 -0.88 -10.99
N ASP A 141 3.50 -1.81 -11.93
CA ASP A 141 3.16 -3.22 -11.77
C ASP A 141 4.37 -4.02 -11.24
N ALA A 142 4.18 -5.31 -10.99
CA ALA A 142 5.25 -6.17 -10.50
C ALA A 142 6.31 -6.53 -11.56
N SER A 143 6.11 -6.16 -12.82
CA SER A 143 6.96 -6.54 -13.96
C SER A 143 7.88 -5.42 -14.45
N THR A 144 7.67 -4.19 -14.00
CA THR A 144 8.41 -3.01 -14.47
C THR A 144 9.16 -2.35 -13.32
N ALA A 145 10.37 -1.88 -13.61
CA ALA A 145 11.07 -1.01 -12.67
C ALA A 145 10.27 0.29 -12.51
N TYR A 146 10.08 0.72 -11.27
CA TYR A 146 9.41 1.98 -10.99
C TYR A 146 10.16 3.14 -11.65
N THR A 147 9.45 3.93 -12.45
CA THR A 147 9.95 5.20 -13.00
C THR A 147 8.94 6.31 -12.70
N GLY A 148 9.42 7.47 -12.28
CA GLY A 148 8.56 8.64 -12.07
C GLY A 148 7.98 9.14 -13.41
N VAL A 149 6.93 9.93 -13.34
CA VAL A 149 6.35 10.62 -14.51
C VAL A 149 6.64 12.11 -14.50
N ALA A 150 6.33 12.80 -15.60
CA ALA A 150 6.40 14.25 -15.64
C ALA A 150 5.68 14.88 -14.43
N PRO A 151 6.23 15.91 -13.79
CA PRO A 151 5.61 16.57 -12.65
C PRO A 151 4.14 16.95 -12.90
N GLY A 152 3.25 16.55 -12.00
CA GLY A 152 1.81 16.81 -12.09
C GLY A 152 1.06 15.85 -13.03
N ALA A 153 1.74 14.98 -13.78
CA ALA A 153 1.07 14.00 -14.63
C ALA A 153 0.30 12.98 -13.78
N SER A 154 -0.84 12.52 -14.29
CA SER A 154 -1.60 11.43 -13.68
C SER A 154 -1.32 10.13 -14.41
N THR A 155 -1.26 9.02 -13.68
CA THR A 155 -1.04 7.68 -14.24
C THR A 155 -2.18 6.75 -13.88
N SER A 156 -2.44 5.77 -14.73
CA SER A 156 -3.39 4.70 -14.44
C SER A 156 -2.81 3.35 -14.80
N LEU A 157 -3.16 2.34 -14.02
CA LEU A 157 -2.82 0.94 -14.25
C LEU A 157 -4.10 0.11 -14.34
N LEU A 158 -4.21 -0.68 -15.39
CA LEU A 158 -5.18 -1.76 -15.50
C LEU A 158 -4.42 -3.08 -15.35
N ALA A 159 -4.90 -3.96 -14.47
CA ALA A 159 -4.31 -5.28 -14.29
C ALA A 159 -5.43 -6.33 -14.24
N ALA A 160 -5.22 -7.45 -14.92
CA ALA A 160 -6.08 -8.61 -14.82
C ALA A 160 -5.23 -9.88 -14.88
N GLY A 161 -5.67 -10.94 -14.21
CA GLY A 161 -4.91 -12.18 -14.16
C GLY A 161 -5.60 -13.29 -13.40
N ILE A 162 -4.86 -14.37 -13.21
CA ILE A 162 -5.30 -15.60 -12.55
C ILE A 162 -4.28 -15.92 -11.44
N GLN A 163 -4.78 -16.17 -10.24
CA GLN A 163 -3.99 -16.72 -9.15
C GLN A 163 -4.39 -18.18 -8.95
N HIS A 164 -3.42 -19.10 -9.00
CA HIS A 164 -3.63 -20.51 -8.72
C HIS A 164 -2.67 -20.99 -7.63
N THR A 165 -3.20 -21.54 -6.54
CA THR A 165 -2.42 -22.04 -5.41
C THR A 165 -2.32 -23.55 -5.45
N PHE A 166 -1.09 -24.08 -5.57
CA PHE A 166 -0.82 -25.51 -5.53
C PHE A 166 -0.37 -25.95 -4.13
N TRP A 167 -0.90 -27.09 -3.67
CA TRP A 167 -0.46 -27.70 -2.42
C TRP A 167 0.57 -28.78 -2.74
N CYS A 168 1.78 -28.65 -2.20
CA CYS A 168 2.73 -29.77 -2.18
C CYS A 168 2.48 -30.60 -0.92
N ARG A 169 1.95 -31.80 -1.07
CA ARG A 169 1.80 -32.75 0.04
C ARG A 169 3.14 -33.45 0.23
N MET A 170 3.93 -33.01 1.20
CA MET A 170 5.21 -33.63 1.54
C MET A 170 4.95 -35.08 1.93
N ALA A 171 5.55 -36.03 1.19
CA ALA A 171 5.43 -37.45 1.49
C ALA A 171 6.02 -37.70 2.88
N ARG A 172 5.23 -38.32 3.77
CA ARG A 172 5.70 -38.72 5.10
C ARG A 172 6.77 -39.80 4.91
N PRO A 173 7.98 -39.66 5.47
CA PRO A 173 9.00 -40.68 5.31
C PRO A 173 8.48 -42.01 5.89
N PRO A 174 8.83 -43.15 5.26
CA PRO A 174 8.46 -44.46 5.79
C PRO A 174 9.04 -44.59 7.20
N ARG A 175 8.18 -44.99 8.14
CA ARG A 175 8.64 -45.39 9.48
C ARG A 175 9.37 -46.72 9.30
N GLY A 176 10.69 -46.68 9.37
CA GLY A 176 11.53 -47.87 9.60
C GLY A 176 11.38 -48.37 11.02
#